data_AF-D4MP21-F1
#
_entry.id   AF-D4MP21-F1
#
_cell.length_a   1.000
_cell.length_b   1.000
_cell.length_c   1.000
_cell.angle_alpha   90.00
_cell.angle_beta   90.00
_cell.angle_gamma   90.00
#
_symmetry.space_group_name_H-M   'P 1'
#
loop_
_entity.id
_entity.type
_entity.pdbx_description
1 polymer ?
#
loop_
_entity_poly.entity_id
_entity_poly.type
_entity_poly.pdbx_seq_one_letter_code
_entity_poly.pdbx_strand_id
1 'polypeptide(L)'
;MSLILCRQEEVKNPLYIEALGIHIWSSQELCYVIYNYPLLAMDHLLDDSLTEFIEKELQMTVISVKIQNGLRNGEDRDELIFMILEECRYYDTKEITAFRQKIATYRGMGPFEFAKVTADYYYSLRQYGTALGCYEKLLDDRRNTAADDEFLGRVWNNIGACYAGLFWFDKAMQAYEMSWIYRKTRTR
;
A
#
# COMPACT_ATOMS: atom_id res chain seq x y z
N MET A 1 -19.36 6.35 -22.02
CA MET A 1 -19.96 5.74 -20.81
C MET A 1 -20.38 4.34 -21.22
N SER A 2 -19.54 3.35 -20.93
CA SER A 2 -19.76 1.93 -21.24
C SER A 2 -20.58 1.27 -20.13
N LEU A 3 -21.28 0.19 -20.48
CA LEU A 3 -21.93 -0.69 -19.52
C LEU A 3 -20.87 -1.58 -18.86
N ILE A 4 -20.73 -1.53 -17.54
CA ILE A 4 -19.94 -2.51 -16.78
C ILE A 4 -20.89 -3.62 -16.36
N LEU A 5 -20.70 -4.84 -16.88
CA LEU A 5 -21.44 -5.99 -16.42
C LEU A 5 -20.80 -6.49 -15.12
N CYS A 6 -21.42 -6.17 -13.99
CA CYS A 6 -21.04 -6.78 -12.72
C CYS A 6 -21.35 -8.28 -12.78
N ARG A 7 -20.37 -9.10 -12.43
CA ARG A 7 -20.58 -10.52 -12.20
C ARG A 7 -21.45 -10.67 -10.95
N GLN A 8 -22.23 -11.74 -10.92
CA GLN A 8 -22.99 -12.13 -9.74
C GLN A 8 -22.22 -13.28 -9.08
N GLU A 9 -21.34 -12.94 -8.15
CA GLU A 9 -20.64 -13.93 -7.31
C GLU A 9 -21.46 -14.22 -6.04
N GLU A 10 -21.65 -15.50 -5.71
CA GLU A 10 -22.33 -15.91 -4.47
C GLU A 10 -21.33 -16.03 -3.30
N VAL A 11 -20.67 -14.92 -2.97
CA VAL A 11 -19.69 -14.88 -1.87
C VAL A 11 -20.40 -15.08 -0.52
N LYS A 12 -19.95 -16.10 0.22
CA LYS A 12 -20.42 -16.44 1.56
C LYS A 12 -19.42 -16.02 2.64
N ASN A 13 -18.13 -16.08 2.30
CA ASN A 13 -17.04 -15.71 3.20
C ASN A 13 -16.24 -14.57 2.57
N PRO A 14 -16.53 -13.30 2.91
CA PRO A 14 -15.83 -12.17 2.32
C PRO A 14 -14.37 -12.10 2.77
N LEU A 15 -13.49 -11.62 1.90
CA LEU A 15 -12.10 -11.36 2.26
C LEU A 15 -12.02 -10.09 3.11
N TYR A 16 -11.37 -10.18 4.28
CA TYR A 16 -11.10 -9.03 5.13
C TYR A 16 -9.76 -8.40 4.79
N ILE A 17 -9.75 -7.12 4.46
CA ILE A 17 -8.53 -6.36 4.18
C ILE A 17 -8.18 -5.52 5.40
N GLU A 18 -7.29 -6.05 6.24
CA GLU A 18 -6.89 -5.45 7.52
C GLU A 18 -6.39 -4.00 7.35
N ALA A 19 -5.62 -3.74 6.29
CA ALA A 19 -5.09 -2.43 5.95
C ALA A 19 -6.17 -1.33 5.81
N LEU A 20 -7.38 -1.72 5.40
CA LEU A 20 -8.50 -0.82 5.12
C LEU A 20 -9.63 -0.97 6.13
N GLY A 21 -9.64 -2.05 6.93
CA GLY A 21 -10.71 -2.37 7.86
C GLY A 21 -12.04 -2.72 7.18
N ILE A 22 -12.01 -3.27 5.97
CA ILE A 22 -13.19 -3.58 5.17
C ILE A 22 -13.25 -5.05 4.76
N HIS A 23 -14.47 -5.52 4.49
CA HIS A 23 -14.72 -6.79 3.82
C HIS A 23 -15.02 -6.55 2.35
N ILE A 24 -14.44 -7.37 1.47
CA ILE A 24 -14.78 -7.39 0.04
C ILE A 24 -15.53 -8.68 -0.32
N TRP A 25 -16.50 -8.54 -1.20
CA TRP A 25 -17.54 -9.50 -1.54
C TRP A 25 -17.62 -9.81 -3.03
N SER A 26 -16.81 -9.14 -3.86
CA SER A 26 -16.85 -9.37 -5.31
C SER A 26 -15.50 -9.13 -5.97
N SER A 27 -15.39 -9.62 -7.22
CA SER A 27 -14.23 -9.35 -8.06
C SER A 27 -14.08 -7.86 -8.38
N GLN A 28 -15.18 -7.10 -8.44
CA GLN A 28 -15.14 -5.65 -8.71
C GLN A 28 -14.60 -4.88 -7.51
N GLU A 29 -14.99 -5.27 -6.29
CA GLU A 29 -14.44 -4.66 -5.07
C GLU A 29 -12.95 -4.99 -4.92
N LEU A 30 -12.53 -6.23 -5.26
CA LEU A 30 -11.12 -6.60 -5.34
C LEU A 30 -10.37 -5.71 -6.34
N CYS A 31 -10.88 -5.56 -7.57
CA CYS A 31 -10.27 -4.68 -8.57
C CYS A 31 -10.20 -3.23 -8.08
N TYR A 32 -11.28 -2.73 -7.48
CA TYR A 32 -11.33 -1.38 -6.93
C TYR A 32 -10.24 -1.18 -5.89
N VAL A 33 -10.06 -2.15 -4.99
CA VAL A 33 -8.99 -2.08 -3.98
C VAL A 33 -7.62 -2.05 -4.64
N ILE A 34 -7.34 -3.00 -5.54
CA ILE A 34 -6.06 -3.07 -6.25
C ILE A 34 -5.72 -1.73 -6.93
N TYR A 35 -6.68 -1.17 -7.67
CA TYR A 35 -6.45 0.03 -8.48
C TYR A 35 -6.27 1.31 -7.65
N ASN A 36 -7.08 1.48 -6.60
CA ASN A 36 -7.09 2.69 -5.79
C ASN A 36 -6.05 2.67 -4.66
N TYR A 37 -5.60 1.49 -4.24
CA TYR A 37 -4.66 1.28 -3.15
C TYR A 37 -3.39 0.55 -3.65
N PRO A 38 -2.61 1.15 -4.58
CA PRO A 38 -1.49 0.47 -5.25
C PRO A 38 -0.38 0.04 -4.29
N LEU A 39 -0.03 0.86 -3.29
CA LEU A 39 1.02 0.52 -2.34
C LEU A 39 0.63 -0.69 -1.48
N LEU A 40 -0.64 -0.79 -1.10
CA LEU A 40 -1.18 -1.98 -0.43
C LEU A 40 -1.14 -3.20 -1.37
N ALA A 41 -1.55 -3.01 -2.64
CA ALA A 41 -1.56 -4.08 -3.64
C ALA A 41 -0.16 -4.67 -3.85
N MET A 42 0.86 -3.81 -3.98
CA MET A 42 2.26 -4.18 -4.23
C MET A 42 2.93 -4.91 -3.05
N ASP A 43 2.50 -4.65 -1.83
CA ASP A 43 3.20 -5.08 -0.61
C ASP A 43 2.74 -6.48 -0.16
N HIS A 44 1.51 -6.57 0.33
CA HIS A 44 1.03 -7.75 1.07
C HIS A 44 -0.35 -8.24 0.62
N LEU A 45 -0.94 -7.67 -0.43
CA LEU A 45 -2.26 -8.08 -0.88
C LEU A 45 -2.27 -9.49 -1.49
N LEU A 46 -1.21 -9.88 -2.21
CA LEU A 46 -1.07 -11.23 -2.76
C LEU A 46 -0.58 -12.21 -1.69
N ASP A 47 -1.51 -12.75 -0.93
CA ASP A 47 -1.28 -13.80 0.06
C ASP A 47 -2.17 -15.03 -0.18
N ASP A 48 -1.99 -16.06 0.65
CA ASP A 48 -2.77 -17.31 0.54
C ASP A 48 -4.27 -17.04 0.72
N SER A 49 -4.65 -16.09 1.58
CA SER A 49 -6.04 -15.74 1.86
C SER A 49 -6.75 -15.15 0.64
N LEU A 50 -6.07 -14.27 -0.11
CA LEU A 50 -6.59 -13.74 -1.36
C LEU A 50 -6.70 -14.84 -2.42
N THR A 51 -5.71 -15.73 -2.56
CA THR A 51 -5.81 -16.81 -3.54
C THR A 51 -6.95 -17.78 -3.24
N GLU A 52 -7.20 -18.07 -1.97
CA GLU A 52 -8.32 -18.89 -1.52
C GLU A 52 -9.66 -18.19 -1.79
N PHE A 53 -9.76 -16.89 -1.52
CA PHE A 53 -10.93 -16.09 -1.84
C PHE A 53 -11.24 -16.08 -3.35
N ILE A 54 -10.23 -15.86 -4.19
CA ILE A 54 -10.37 -15.89 -5.65
C ILE A 54 -10.83 -17.27 -6.14
N GLU A 55 -10.30 -18.34 -5.56
CA GLU A 55 -10.64 -19.71 -5.95
C GLU A 55 -12.05 -20.11 -5.52
N LYS A 56 -12.36 -19.96 -4.23
CA LYS A 56 -13.56 -20.55 -3.60
C LYS A 56 -14.77 -19.63 -3.67
N GLU A 57 -14.57 -18.34 -3.43
CA GLU A 57 -15.66 -17.38 -3.27
C GLU A 57 -15.98 -16.69 -4.61
N LEU A 58 -14.95 -16.27 -5.36
CA LEU A 58 -15.16 -15.70 -6.70
C LEU A 58 -15.32 -16.77 -7.80
N GLN A 59 -15.07 -18.06 -7.47
CA GLN A 59 -15.11 -19.19 -8.40
C GLN A 59 -14.19 -19.01 -9.62
N MET A 60 -13.05 -18.35 -9.42
CA MET A 60 -12.07 -18.08 -10.47
C MET A 60 -10.87 -19.01 -10.33
N THR A 61 -11.10 -20.33 -10.41
CA THR A 61 -10.07 -21.35 -10.17
C THR A 61 -8.87 -21.24 -11.12
N VAL A 62 -9.11 -20.94 -12.40
CA VAL A 62 -8.03 -20.87 -13.41
C VAL A 62 -7.02 -19.76 -13.07
N ILE A 63 -7.50 -18.56 -12.69
CA ILE A 63 -6.60 -17.46 -12.33
C ILE A 63 -5.96 -17.70 -10.97
N SER A 64 -6.67 -18.27 -9.98
CA SER A 64 -6.08 -18.58 -8.68
C SER A 64 -4.90 -19.54 -8.83
N VAL A 65 -5.03 -20.61 -9.63
CA VAL A 65 -3.94 -21.54 -9.93
C VAL A 65 -2.77 -20.84 -10.63
N LYS A 66 -3.04 -19.94 -11.58
CA LYS A 66 -1.98 -19.15 -12.24
C LYS A 66 -1.23 -18.28 -11.22
N ILE A 67 -1.94 -17.56 -10.35
CA ILE A 67 -1.34 -16.70 -9.31
C ILE A 67 -0.51 -17.53 -8.34
N GLN A 68 -1.05 -18.63 -7.83
CA GLN A 68 -0.33 -19.52 -6.90
C GLN A 68 0.95 -20.10 -7.53
N ASN A 69 0.89 -20.53 -8.79
CA ASN A 69 2.07 -21.00 -9.50
C ASN A 69 3.08 -19.89 -9.73
N GLY A 70 2.64 -18.69 -10.12
CA GLY A 70 3.52 -17.53 -10.28
C GLY A 70 4.23 -17.16 -8.97
N LEU A 71 3.50 -17.12 -7.85
CA LEU A 71 4.09 -16.88 -6.52
C LEU A 71 5.13 -17.95 -6.14
N ARG A 72 4.87 -19.23 -6.45
CA ARG A 72 5.81 -20.34 -6.19
C ARG A 72 7.05 -20.28 -7.09
N ASN A 73 6.89 -19.83 -8.33
CA ASN A 73 7.96 -19.72 -9.31
C ASN A 73 8.78 -18.43 -9.16
N GLY A 74 8.39 -17.52 -8.26
CA GLY A 74 9.06 -16.23 -8.07
C GLY A 74 8.80 -15.25 -9.21
N GLU A 75 7.63 -15.33 -9.85
CA GLU A 75 7.19 -14.33 -10.82
C GLU A 75 7.03 -12.95 -10.17
N ASP A 76 7.11 -11.90 -10.98
CA ASP A 76 6.89 -10.55 -10.51
C ASP A 76 5.46 -10.38 -9.98
N ARG A 77 5.35 -9.99 -8.71
CA ARG A 77 4.06 -9.76 -8.04
C ARG A 77 3.24 -8.70 -8.75
N ASP A 78 3.89 -7.69 -9.35
CA ASP A 78 3.19 -6.63 -10.07
C ASP A 78 2.45 -7.22 -11.29
N GLU A 79 3.07 -8.15 -12.02
CA GLU A 79 2.43 -8.84 -13.16
C GLU A 79 1.26 -9.73 -12.73
N LEU A 80 1.36 -10.38 -11.56
CA LEU A 80 0.26 -11.16 -11.00
C LEU A 80 -0.94 -10.26 -10.63
N ILE A 81 -0.69 -9.05 -10.10
CA ILE A 81 -1.74 -8.06 -9.83
C ILE A 81 -2.40 -7.60 -11.13
N PHE A 82 -1.62 -7.32 -12.17
CA PHE A 82 -2.17 -6.92 -13.46
C PHE A 82 -3.01 -8.03 -14.10
N MET A 83 -2.59 -9.30 -13.95
CA MET A 83 -3.36 -10.45 -14.40
C MET A 83 -4.75 -10.49 -13.75
N ILE A 84 -4.88 -10.16 -12.45
CA ILE A 84 -6.18 -10.05 -11.78
C ILE A 84 -7.05 -8.99 -12.44
N LEU A 85 -6.52 -7.78 -12.65
CA LEU A 85 -7.27 -6.68 -13.26
C LEU A 85 -7.74 -7.03 -14.68
N GLU A 86 -6.88 -7.67 -15.47
CA GLU A 86 -7.16 -8.05 -16.86
C GLU A 86 -8.23 -9.14 -16.98
N GLU A 87 -8.23 -10.12 -16.06
CA GLU A 87 -9.19 -11.24 -16.06
C GLU A 87 -10.56 -10.83 -15.48
N CYS A 88 -10.58 -9.97 -14.45
CA CYS A 88 -11.83 -9.48 -13.86
C CYS A 88 -12.58 -8.48 -14.76
N ARG A 89 -11.87 -7.80 -15.68
CA ARG A 89 -12.45 -6.93 -16.72
C ARG A 89 -13.28 -5.76 -16.17
N TYR A 90 -13.00 -5.33 -14.94
CA TYR A 90 -13.66 -4.19 -14.30
C TYR A 90 -13.12 -2.85 -14.82
N TYR A 91 -11.82 -2.80 -15.12
CA TYR A 91 -11.15 -1.66 -15.74
C TYR A 91 -10.83 -1.94 -17.20
N ASP A 92 -10.82 -0.89 -18.01
CA ASP A 92 -10.43 -1.00 -19.41
C ASP A 92 -8.90 -1.04 -19.60
N THR A 93 -8.46 -1.36 -20.81
CA THR A 93 -7.03 -1.47 -21.13
C THR A 93 -6.26 -0.16 -20.90
N LYS A 94 -6.91 1.01 -21.06
CA LYS A 94 -6.26 2.32 -20.84
C LYS A 94 -6.06 2.56 -19.35
N GLU A 95 -7.05 2.25 -18.53
CA GLU A 95 -6.98 2.35 -17.07
C GLU A 95 -5.90 1.40 -16.53
N ILE A 96 -5.88 0.14 -16.98
CA ILE A 96 -4.84 -0.83 -16.59
C ILE A 96 -3.44 -0.34 -17.02
N THR A 97 -3.31 0.27 -18.21
CA THR A 97 -2.04 0.85 -18.65
C THR A 97 -1.60 2.03 -17.77
N ALA A 98 -2.53 2.90 -17.38
CA ALA A 98 -2.25 4.00 -16.46
C ALA A 98 -1.84 3.48 -15.07
N PHE A 99 -2.48 2.41 -14.60
CA PHE A 99 -2.10 1.74 -13.36
C PHE A 99 -0.69 1.14 -13.44
N ARG A 100 -0.33 0.45 -14.53
CA ARG A 100 1.04 -0.04 -14.77
C ARG A 100 2.08 1.08 -14.70
N GLN A 101 1.80 2.24 -15.30
CA GLN A 101 2.67 3.43 -15.22
C GLN A 101 2.80 3.98 -13.79
N LYS A 102 1.70 3.97 -13.03
CA LYS A 102 1.71 4.37 -11.61
C LYS A 102 2.60 3.44 -10.77
N ILE A 103 2.49 2.12 -10.98
CA ILE A 103 3.34 1.12 -10.32
C ILE A 103 4.80 1.29 -10.72
N ALA A 104 5.09 1.50 -12.00
CA ALA A 104 6.45 1.77 -12.49
C ALA A 104 7.06 3.03 -11.87
N THR A 105 6.24 4.06 -11.62
CA THR A 105 6.68 5.28 -10.92
C THR A 105 7.15 4.95 -9.50
N TYR A 106 6.40 4.12 -8.76
CA TYR A 106 6.81 3.68 -7.43
C TYR A 106 8.07 2.81 -7.46
N ARG A 107 8.18 1.88 -8.40
CA ARG A 107 9.37 1.01 -8.56
C ARG A 107 10.63 1.78 -8.97
N GLY A 108 10.47 2.90 -9.67
CA GLY A 108 11.56 3.79 -10.05
C GLY A 108 12.02 4.75 -8.95
N MET A 109 11.29 4.87 -7.84
CA MET A 109 11.69 5.73 -6.72
C MET A 109 12.93 5.17 -6.02
N GLY A 110 13.77 6.08 -5.50
CA GLY A 110 14.86 5.68 -4.62
C GLY A 110 14.32 4.99 -3.35
N PRO A 111 15.05 4.03 -2.75
CA PRO A 111 14.56 3.27 -1.59
C PRO A 111 14.03 4.13 -0.45
N PHE A 112 14.65 5.29 -0.24
CA PHE A 112 14.30 6.23 0.80
C PHE A 112 13.01 7.03 0.50
N GLU A 113 12.86 7.49 -0.73
CA GLU A 113 11.65 8.16 -1.19
C GLU A 113 10.46 7.20 -1.19
N PHE A 114 10.66 5.98 -1.70
CA PHE A 114 9.65 4.93 -1.69
C PHE A 114 9.19 4.61 -0.26
N ALA A 115 10.13 4.45 0.67
CA ALA A 115 9.81 4.20 2.08
C ALA A 115 9.04 5.37 2.72
N LYS A 116 9.39 6.63 2.41
CA LYS A 116 8.63 7.80 2.87
C LYS A 116 7.22 7.83 2.30
N VAL A 117 7.06 7.62 0.99
CA VAL A 117 5.73 7.60 0.34
C VAL A 117 4.87 6.48 0.90
N THR A 118 5.46 5.33 1.21
CA THR A 118 4.77 4.21 1.88
C THR A 118 4.31 4.58 3.29
N ALA A 119 5.15 5.27 4.08
CA ALA A 119 4.78 5.74 5.40
C ALA A 119 3.65 6.79 5.36
N ASP A 120 3.77 7.77 4.46
CA ASP A 120 2.75 8.81 4.23
C ASP A 120 1.41 8.18 3.79
N TYR A 121 1.47 7.10 3.01
CA TYR A 121 0.30 6.35 2.59
C TYR A 121 -0.41 5.67 3.76
N TYR A 122 0.29 4.91 4.60
CA TYR A 122 -0.32 4.30 5.79
C TYR A 122 -0.86 5.35 6.78
N TYR A 123 -0.19 6.50 6.90
CA TYR A 123 -0.71 7.63 7.67
C TYR A 123 -2.04 8.14 7.11
N SER A 124 -2.16 8.27 5.78
CA SER A 124 -3.41 8.70 5.13
C SER A 124 -4.58 7.74 5.36
N LEU A 125 -4.28 6.44 5.52
CA LEU A 125 -5.25 5.40 5.89
C LEU A 125 -5.57 5.38 7.39
N ARG A 126 -5.02 6.31 8.18
CA ARG A 126 -5.10 6.36 9.65
C ARG A 126 -4.51 5.13 10.34
N GLN A 127 -3.69 4.36 9.64
CA GLN A 127 -2.92 3.26 10.20
C GLN A 127 -1.68 3.78 10.91
N TYR A 128 -1.89 4.57 11.97
CA TYR A 128 -0.83 5.32 12.63
C TYR A 128 0.29 4.43 13.19
N GLY A 129 -0.04 3.22 13.67
CA GLY A 129 0.96 2.24 14.14
C GLY A 129 1.88 1.75 13.02
N THR A 130 1.31 1.34 11.89
CA THR A 130 2.06 0.91 10.70
C THR A 130 2.89 2.05 10.13
N ALA A 131 2.29 3.24 9.99
CA ALA A 131 2.97 4.43 9.50
C ALA A 131 4.16 4.81 10.38
N LEU A 132 3.99 4.79 11.70
CA LEU A 132 5.05 5.04 12.67
C LEU A 132 6.22 4.08 12.47
N GLY A 133 5.96 2.77 12.37
CA GLY A 133 7.01 1.78 12.12
C GLY A 133 7.75 2.00 10.80
N CYS A 134 7.08 2.51 9.76
CA CYS A 134 7.72 2.90 8.51
C CYS A 134 8.60 4.15 8.68
N TYR A 135 8.09 5.19 9.35
CA TYR A 135 8.87 6.42 9.60
C TYR A 135 10.08 6.19 10.50
N GLU A 136 9.97 5.35 11.53
CA GLU A 136 11.10 5.03 12.42
C GLU A 136 12.23 4.33 11.65
N LYS A 137 11.91 3.47 10.68
CA LYS A 137 12.91 2.86 9.79
C LYS A 137 13.64 3.88 8.91
N LEU A 138 13.03 5.04 8.62
CA LEU A 138 13.68 6.13 7.88
C LEU A 138 14.69 6.91 8.75
N LEU A 139 14.58 6.82 10.07
CA LEU A 139 15.50 7.47 11.01
C LEU A 139 16.69 6.58 11.39
N ASP A 140 16.74 5.33 10.91
CA ASP A 140 17.85 4.40 11.18
C ASP A 140 19.13 4.89 10.47
N ASP A 141 20.09 5.40 11.26
CA ASP A 141 21.35 6.00 10.81
C ASP A 141 22.15 5.15 9.81
N ARG A 142 22.00 3.82 9.84
CA ARG A 142 22.66 2.91 8.87
C ARG A 142 22.16 3.10 7.44
N ARG A 143 20.98 3.68 7.26
CA ARG A 143 20.30 3.89 5.97
C ARG A 143 20.28 5.36 5.57
N ASN A 144 20.79 6.24 6.42
CA ASN A 144 20.49 7.67 6.42
C ASN A 144 21.61 8.56 5.83
N THR A 145 22.61 7.96 5.18
CA THR A 145 23.77 8.68 4.64
C THR A 145 23.43 9.71 3.54
N ALA A 146 22.19 9.70 3.03
CA ALA A 146 21.70 10.60 1.99
C ALA A 146 20.62 11.59 2.45
N ALA A 147 20.16 11.53 3.71
CA ALA A 147 19.09 12.41 4.18
C ALA A 147 19.64 13.73 4.69
N ASP A 148 19.02 14.83 4.24
CA ASP A 148 19.31 16.14 4.80
C ASP A 148 18.47 16.42 6.06
N ASP A 149 18.91 17.38 6.86
CA ASP A 149 18.21 17.80 8.07
C ASP A 149 16.74 18.19 7.79
N GLU A 150 16.45 18.77 6.62
CA GLU A 150 15.07 19.13 6.23
C GLU A 150 14.19 17.90 6.03
N PHE A 151 14.72 16.84 5.42
CA PHE A 151 14.03 15.57 5.30
C PHE A 151 13.78 14.96 6.68
N LEU A 152 14.80 14.89 7.54
CA LEU A 152 14.65 14.31 8.88
C LEU A 152 13.66 15.10 9.73
N GLY A 153 13.67 16.43 9.62
CA GLY A 153 12.67 17.28 10.24
C GLY A 153 11.26 17.01 9.72
N ARG A 154 11.06 16.64 8.44
CA ARG A 154 9.75 16.22 7.93
C ARG A 154 9.32 14.85 8.46
N VAL A 155 10.23 13.89 8.55
CA VAL A 155 9.93 12.57 9.13
C VAL A 155 9.53 12.70 10.60
N TRP A 156 10.28 13.44 11.41
CA TRP A 156 9.95 13.67 12.82
C TRP A 156 8.59 14.36 13.00
N ASN A 157 8.25 15.31 12.14
CA ASN A 157 6.92 15.94 12.16
C ASN A 157 5.81 14.91 11.93
N ASN A 158 5.99 14.00 10.98
CA ASN A 158 5.00 12.99 10.65
C ASN A 158 4.91 11.90 11.74
N ILE A 159 6.03 11.55 12.39
CA ILE A 159 6.04 10.72 13.59
C ILE A 159 5.23 11.38 14.71
N GLY A 160 5.44 12.68 14.94
CA GLY A 160 4.65 13.45 15.91
C GLY A 160 3.15 13.41 15.61
N ALA A 161 2.77 13.53 14.33
CA ALA A 161 1.40 13.40 13.89
C ALA A 161 0.81 11.99 14.10
N CYS A 162 1.60 10.94 13.87
CA CYS A 162 1.21 9.56 14.17
C CYS A 162 0.95 9.38 15.68
N TYR A 163 1.88 9.85 16.52
CA TYR A 163 1.71 9.78 17.97
C TYR A 163 0.50 10.57 18.47
N ALA A 164 0.24 11.75 17.89
CA ALA A 164 -0.96 12.52 18.20
C ALA A 164 -2.25 11.77 17.79
N GLY A 165 -2.27 11.13 16.62
CA GLY A 165 -3.37 10.28 16.15
C GLY A 165 -3.63 9.06 17.04
N LEU A 166 -2.59 8.56 17.72
CA LEU A 166 -2.65 7.49 18.73
C LEU A 166 -2.91 8.01 20.15
N PHE A 167 -3.12 9.32 20.33
CA PHE A 167 -3.32 9.97 21.64
C PHE A 167 -2.11 9.85 22.59
N TRP A 168 -0.90 9.63 22.07
CA TRP A 168 0.35 9.60 22.84
C TRP A 168 1.01 10.97 22.85
N PHE A 169 0.38 11.93 23.51
CA PHE A 169 0.73 13.35 23.42
C PHE A 169 2.16 13.68 23.89
N ASP A 170 2.67 12.99 24.92
CA ASP A 170 4.04 13.22 25.39
C ASP A 170 5.08 12.85 24.32
N LYS A 171 4.87 11.73 23.63
CA LYS A 171 5.74 11.30 22.51
C LYS A 171 5.56 12.20 21.29
N ALA A 172 4.33 12.66 21.02
CA ALA A 172 4.07 13.59 19.94
C ALA A 172 4.83 14.91 20.15
N MET A 173 4.81 15.46 21.36
CA MET A 173 5.56 16.67 21.73
C MET A 173 7.06 16.48 21.49
N GLN A 174 7.65 15.39 21.98
CA GLN A 174 9.07 15.08 21.80
C GLN A 174 9.44 14.98 20.31
N ALA A 175 8.61 14.30 19.51
CA ALA A 175 8.83 14.19 18.07
C ALA A 175 8.75 15.55 17.35
N TYR A 176 7.81 16.42 17.73
CA TYR A 176 7.72 17.77 17.18
C TYR A 176 8.91 18.66 17.60
N GLU A 177 9.42 18.50 18.82
CA GLU A 177 10.64 19.18 19.26
C GLU A 177 11.84 18.75 18.41
N MET A 178 12.01 17.44 18.18
CA MET A 178 13.06 16.94 17.28
C MET A 178 12.90 17.49 15.86
N SER A 179 11.68 17.50 15.33
CA SER A 179 11.40 18.12 14.02
C SER A 179 11.86 19.58 13.97
N TRP A 180 11.64 20.35 15.02
CA TRP A 180 12.03 21.75 15.08
C TRP A 180 13.56 21.90 15.15
N ILE A 181 14.26 21.06 15.94
CA ILE A 181 15.72 21.07 16.05
C ILE A 181 16.37 20.89 14.67
N TYR A 182 15.95 19.87 13.91
CA TYR A 182 16.48 19.59 12.56
C TYR A 182 16.21 20.73 11.57
N ARG A 183 15.05 21.41 11.65
CA ARG A 183 14.76 22.53 10.74
C ARG A 183 15.46 23.82 11.13
N LYS A 184 15.82 23.98 12.42
CA LYS A 184 16.49 25.16 12.94
C LYS A 184 17.98 25.19 12.63
N THR A 185 18.66 24.06 12.57
CA THR A 185 20.11 23.99 12.29
C THR A 185 20.51 24.62 10.94
N ARG A 186 19.57 24.78 10.01
CA ARG A 186 19.78 25.40 8.69
C ARG A 186 19.64 26.93 8.65
N THR A 187 19.07 27.57 9.69
CA THR A 187 18.85 29.04 9.71
C THR A 187 20.01 29.85 10.33
N ARG A 188 21.17 29.22 10.52
CA ARG A 188 22.43 29.86 10.92
C ARG A 188 23.49 29.64 9.84
#